data_AF-A0A0A9AQW2-F1
#
_entry.id   AF-A0A0A9AQW2-F1
#
_cell.length_a   1.000
_cell.length_b   1.000
_cell.length_c   1.000
_cell.angle_alpha   90.00
_cell.angle_beta   90.00
_cell.angle_gamma   90.00
#
_symmetry.space_group_name_H-M   'P 1'
#
loop_
_entity.id
_entity.type
_entity.pdbx_description
1 polymer ?
#
loop_
_entity_poly.entity_id
_entity_poly.type
_entity_poly.pdbx_seq_one_letter_code
_entity_poly.pdbx_strand_id
1 'polypeptide(L)' 'MGRIILETDALNVKTALESIEFDLATTGVLFREARYLLLTNFIEFHVIHRYRSCNRVANELAGV' A
#
# COMPACT_ATOMS: atom_id res chain seq x y z
N MET A 1 -6.42 18.28 3.97
CA MET A 1 -5.74 16.97 4.04
C MET A 1 -6.62 16.04 4.88
N GLY A 2 -6.82 14.79 4.45
CA GLY A 2 -7.74 13.83 5.07
C GLY A 2 -7.05 12.71 5.84
N ARG A 3 -7.84 11.81 6.44
CA ARG A 3 -7.35 10.54 7.01
C ARG A 3 -7.78 9.39 6.11
N ILE A 4 -6.92 8.40 5.89
CA ILE A 4 -7.21 7.26 5.00
C ILE A 4 -6.88 5.92 5.66
N ILE A 5 -7.67 4.90 5.33
CA ILE A 5 -7.34 3.49 5.56
C ILE A 5 -7.13 2.85 4.20
N LEU A 6 -5.93 2.34 3.95
CA LEU A 6 -5.57 1.62 2.74
C LEU A 6 -5.59 0.11 3.03
N GLU A 7 -6.59 -0.59 2.49
CA GLU A 7 -6.65 -2.05 2.59
C GLU A 7 -5.97 -2.70 1.39
N THR A 8 -5.17 -3.74 1.64
CA THR A 8 -4.48 -4.52 0.60
C THR A 8 -4.41 -5.99 0.97
N ASP A 9 -4.51 -6.89 -0.01
CA ASP A 9 -4.25 -8.32 0.16
C ASP A 9 -2.79 -8.72 -0.12
N ALA A 10 -1.94 -7.73 -0.42
CA ALA A 10 -0.53 -7.92 -0.65
C ALA A 10 0.27 -7.56 0.61
N LEU A 11 0.67 -8.58 1.39
CA LEU A 11 1.40 -8.38 2.64
C LEU A 11 2.74 -7.65 2.43
N ASN A 12 3.43 -7.92 1.33
CA ASN A 12 4.66 -7.22 0.93
C ASN A 12 4.42 -5.72 0.71
N VAL A 13 3.28 -5.34 0.11
CA VAL A 13 2.91 -3.93 -0.08
C VAL A 13 2.68 -3.26 1.26
N LYS A 14 1.95 -3.91 2.18
CA LYS A 14 1.79 -3.40 3.55
C LYS A 14 3.17 -3.15 4.19
N THR A 15 4.03 -4.17 4.23
CA THR A 15 5.35 -4.05 4.86
C THR A 15 6.18 -2.95 4.20
N ALA A 16 6.17 -2.84 2.87
CA ALA A 16 6.94 -1.84 2.15
C ALA A 16 6.43 -0.41 2.34
N LEU A 17 5.14 -0.21 2.61
CA LEU A 17 4.57 1.11 2.91
C LEU A 17 4.78 1.52 4.37
N GLU A 18 4.93 0.56 5.29
CA GLU A 18 5.15 0.81 6.71
C GLU A 18 6.64 0.81 7.12
N SER A 19 7.54 0.35 6.25
CA SER A 19 8.98 0.24 6.54
C SER A 19 9.86 0.61 5.34
N ILE A 20 11.18 0.57 5.55
CA ILE A 20 12.21 0.77 4.51
C ILE A 20 12.81 -0.55 4.00
N GLU A 21 12.27 -1.70 4.41
CA GLU A 21 12.83 -3.02 4.13
C GLU A 21 12.98 -3.30 2.62
N PHE A 22 12.07 -2.76 1.81
CA PHE A 22 12.04 -2.95 0.37
C PHE A 22 12.68 -1.80 -0.42
N ASP A 23 13.33 -0.83 0.24
CA ASP A 23 13.88 0.35 -0.46
C ASP A 23 15.00 0.01 -1.45
N LEU A 24 15.71 -1.09 -1.19
CA LEU A 24 16.78 -1.62 -2.05
C LEU A 24 16.31 -2.73 -3.00
N ALA A 25 15.03 -3.08 -2.98
CA ALA A 25 14.47 -4.05 -3.93
C ALA A 25 14.47 -3.46 -5.35
N THR A 26 14.41 -4.33 -6.37
CA THR A 26 14.34 -3.90 -7.78
C THR A 26 13.20 -2.91 -8.06
N THR A 27 12.08 -3.05 -7.34
CA THR A 27 10.92 -2.16 -7.43
C THR A 27 10.83 -1.16 -6.26
N GLY A 28 11.89 -1.01 -5.46
CA GLY A 28 11.90 -0.21 -4.22
C GLY A 28 11.54 1.26 -4.43
N VAL A 29 11.85 1.81 -5.61
CA VAL A 29 11.47 3.19 -5.97
C VAL A 29 9.95 3.41 -5.92
N LEU A 30 9.14 2.42 -6.33
CA LEU A 30 7.68 2.53 -6.31
C LEU A 30 7.14 2.62 -4.88
N PHE A 31 7.72 1.87 -3.95
CA PHE A 31 7.33 1.95 -2.54
C PHE A 31 7.71 3.29 -1.93
N ARG A 32 8.88 3.85 -2.27
CA ARG A 32 9.30 5.18 -1.83
C ARG A 32 8.35 6.28 -2.34
N GLU A 33 7.95 6.23 -3.60
CA GLU A 33 7.00 7.17 -4.19
C GLU A 33 5.61 7.04 -3.54
N ALA A 34 5.12 5.82 -3.35
CA ALA A 34 3.84 5.58 -2.70
C ALA A 34 3.83 6.11 -1.25
N ARG A 35 4.89 5.88 -0.47
CA ARG A 35 5.02 6.46 0.88
C ARG A 35 5.08 7.99 0.85
N TYR A 36 5.80 8.57 -0.13
CA TYR A 36 5.82 10.02 -0.30
C TYR A 36 4.41 10.58 -0.55
N LEU A 37 3.62 9.93 -1.42
CA LEU A 37 2.23 10.33 -1.66
C LEU A 37 1.38 10.23 -0.38
N LEU A 38 1.53 9.15 0.39
CA LEU A 38 0.82 8.98 1.67
C LEU A 38 1.15 10.11 2.66
N LEU A 39 2.44 10.40 2.83
CA LEU A 39 2.93 11.41 3.77
C LEU A 39 2.58 12.86 3.37
N THR A 40 2.44 13.13 2.08
CA THR A 40 2.20 14.50 1.58
C THR A 40 0.73 14.83 1.38
N ASN A 41 -0.13 13.83 1.11
CA ASN A 41 -1.54 14.05 0.79
C ASN A 41 -2.49 13.81 1.97
N PHE A 42 -2.05 13.07 2.99
CA PHE A 42 -2.88 12.68 4.13
C PHE A 42 -2.26 13.12 5.46
N ILE A 43 -3.12 13.52 6.40
CA ILE A 43 -2.71 13.83 7.78
C ILE A 43 -2.32 12.54 8.50
N GLU A 44 -3.04 11.47 8.20
CA GLU A 44 -2.90 10.18 8.83
C GLU A 44 -3.29 9.09 7.83
N PHE A 45 -2.55 8.00 7.81
CA PHE A 45 -2.85 6.83 7.01
C PHE A 45 -2.59 5.56 7.80
N HIS A 46 -3.41 4.53 7.55
CA HIS A 46 -3.23 3.18 8.10
C HIS A 46 -3.24 2.17 6.96
N VAL A 47 -2.26 1.28 6.91
CA VAL A 47 -2.18 0.25 5.88
C VAL A 47 -2.55 -1.10 6.49
N ILE A 48 -3.63 -1.71 6.01
CA ILE A 48 -4.20 -2.91 6.63
C ILE A 48 -4.18 -4.06 5.64
N HIS A 49 -3.64 -5.19 6.09
CA HIS A 49 -3.71 -6.43 5.34
C HIS A 49 -5.10 -7.08 5.47
N ARG A 50 -5.66 -7.52 4.35
CA ARG A 50 -6.91 -8.29 4.27
C ARG A 50 -6.72 -9.52 3.38
N TYR A 51 -7.49 -10.58 3.60
CA TYR A 51 -7.46 -11.71 2.68
C TYR A 51 -8.05 -11.30 1.31
N ARG A 52 -7.57 -11.93 0.22
CA ARG A 52 -8.07 -11.69 -1.15
C ARG A 52 -9.59 -11.82 -1.28
N SER A 53 -10.22 -12.66 -0.46
CA SER A 53 -11.68 -12.78 -0.37
C SER A 53 -12.37 -11.46 -0.02
N CYS A 54 -11.71 -10.57 0.72
CA CYS A 54 -12.19 -9.22 1.06
C CYS A 54 -11.81 -8.16 0.01
N ASN A 55 -10.87 -8.47 -0.89
CA ASN A 55 -10.36 -7.54 -1.91
C ASN A 55 -10.73 -7.98 -3.35
N ARG A 56 -11.81 -8.77 -3.51
CA ARG A 56 -12.22 -9.36 -4.80
C ARG A 56 -12.48 -8.31 -5.87
N VAL A 57 -13.17 -7.23 -5.54
CA VAL A 57 -13.51 -6.16 -6.50
C VAL A 57 -12.24 -5.51 -7.05
N ALA A 58 -11.24 -5.24 -6.21
CA ALA A 58 -9.98 -4.68 -6.68
C ALA A 58 -9.20 -5.67 -7.54
N ASN A 59 -9.23 -6.96 -7.19
CA ASN A 59 -8.60 -8.03 -7.97
C ASN A 59 -9.27 -8.17 -9.36
N GLU A 60 -10.60 -8.20 -9.41
CA GLU A 60 -11.38 -8.24 -10.66
C GLU A 60 -11.12 -7.00 -11.53
N LEU A 61 -11.05 -5.81 -10.92
CA LEU A 61 -10.75 -4.56 -11.63
C LEU A 61 -9.33 -4.55 -12.22
N ALA A 62 -8.37 -5.14 -11.49
CA ALA A 62 -7.00 -5.28 -11.97
C ALA A 62 -6.85 -6.33 -13.08
N GLY A 63 -7.87 -7.17 -13.31
CA GLY A 63 -7.88 -8.19 -14.35
C GLY A 63 -6.92 -9.35 -14.11
N VAL A 64 -6.62 -9.65 -12.84
CA VAL A 64 -5.68 -10.69 -12.39
C VAL A 64 -6.34 -11.81 -11.61
#